data_AF-A0A2W0EX91-F1
#
_entry.id   AF-A0A2W0EX91-F1
#
_cell.length_a   1.000
_cell.length_b   1.000
_cell.length_c   1.000
_cell.angle_alpha   90.00
_cell.angle_beta   90.00
_cell.angle_gamma   90.00
#
_symmetry.space_group_name_H-M   'P 1'
#
loop_
_entity.id
_entity.type
_entity.pdbx_description
1 polymer ?
#
loop_
_entity_poly.entity_id
_entity_poly.type
_entity_poly.pdbx_seq_one_letter_code
_entity_poly.pdbx_strand_id
1 'polypeptide(L)'
;MSAFDQIALTKSVCKIVMAATGLAANKIIIGDINSPAPAGSYCAVRLDSPAQFGQAINSQRDVVATDDPQFKDIIATVATQFTLGFSLNFYRSGALMYAAAICEANKREPVKALLRTAKLGWSRVSPINNLTGLYQAAMEERAQLTLYLYGESIAEDRIQRIYRVGFSAQTEQSGAIAQGEVNGLSG
;
A
#
# COMPACT_ATOMS: atom_id res chain seq x y z
N MET A 1 -5.18 10.14 -0.21
CA MET A 1 -5.80 8.85 0.18
C MET A 1 -5.26 8.51 1.56
N SER A 2 -6.03 8.81 2.60
CA SER A 2 -5.67 8.55 4.00
C SER A 2 -5.70 7.05 4.31
N ALA A 3 -4.90 6.63 5.29
CA ALA A 3 -4.89 5.33 5.98
C ALA A 3 -5.39 4.11 5.16
N PHE A 4 -4.44 3.30 4.69
CA PHE A 4 -4.62 1.95 4.16
C PHE A 4 -5.88 1.23 4.68
N ASP A 5 -6.88 1.02 3.81
CA ASP A 5 -8.00 0.13 4.12
C ASP A 5 -7.51 -1.33 4.12
N GLN A 6 -7.01 -1.74 5.27
CA GLN A 6 -6.51 -3.09 5.54
C GLN A 6 -7.56 -4.16 5.21
N ILE A 7 -8.85 -3.87 5.39
CA ILE A 7 -9.94 -4.81 5.11
C ILE A 7 -10.06 -4.97 3.60
N ALA A 8 -10.06 -3.88 2.82
CA ALA A 8 -10.12 -3.95 1.37
C ALA A 8 -8.91 -4.67 0.75
N LEU A 9 -7.70 -4.41 1.28
CA LEU A 9 -6.49 -5.11 0.85
C LEU A 9 -6.56 -6.61 1.17
N THR A 10 -6.96 -6.96 2.38
CA THR A 10 -7.09 -8.37 2.79
C THR A 10 -8.14 -9.09 1.95
N LYS A 11 -9.28 -8.45 1.66
CA LYS A 11 -10.31 -8.99 0.75
C LYS A 11 -9.77 -9.24 -0.66
N SER A 12 -8.88 -8.39 -1.16
CA SER A 12 -8.23 -8.58 -2.46
C SER A 12 -7.32 -9.82 -2.44
N VAL A 13 -6.58 -10.02 -1.35
CA VAL A 13 -5.78 -11.22 -1.16
C VAL A 13 -6.66 -12.47 -1.00
N CYS A 14 -7.81 -12.40 -0.33
CA CYS A 14 -8.75 -13.52 -0.27
C CYS A 14 -9.20 -13.98 -1.68
N LYS A 15 -9.43 -13.04 -2.61
CA LYS A 15 -9.75 -13.38 -4.01
C LYS A 15 -8.58 -14.05 -4.74
N ILE A 16 -7.34 -13.63 -4.46
CA ILE A 16 -6.14 -14.27 -5.00
C ILE A 16 -6.02 -15.71 -4.48
N VAL A 17 -6.22 -15.92 -3.17
CA VAL A 17 -6.23 -17.25 -2.57
C VAL A 17 -7.29 -18.12 -3.21
N MET A 18 -8.51 -17.61 -3.39
CA MET A 18 -9.60 -18.32 -4.08
C MET A 18 -9.19 -18.76 -5.49
N ALA A 19 -8.65 -17.83 -6.29
CA ALA A 19 -8.24 -18.11 -7.66
C ALA A 19 -7.07 -19.09 -7.76
N ALA A 20 -6.16 -19.08 -6.78
CA ALA A 20 -5.00 -19.96 -6.77
C ALA A 20 -5.33 -21.37 -6.27
N THR A 21 -6.18 -21.48 -5.25
CA THR A 21 -6.43 -22.74 -4.51
C THR A 21 -7.71 -23.45 -4.94
N GLY A 22 -8.67 -22.73 -5.53
CA GLY A 22 -10.01 -23.26 -5.80
C GLY A 22 -10.89 -23.39 -4.56
N LEU A 23 -10.42 -22.98 -3.38
CA LEU A 23 -11.25 -22.94 -2.17
C LEU A 23 -12.44 -22.00 -2.37
N ALA A 24 -13.63 -22.43 -1.94
CA ALA A 24 -14.82 -21.59 -1.99
C ALA A 24 -14.65 -20.33 -1.12
N ALA A 25 -15.28 -19.23 -1.51
CA ALA A 25 -15.14 -17.94 -0.84
C ALA A 25 -15.49 -18.00 0.67
N ASN A 26 -16.45 -18.85 1.06
CA ASN A 26 -16.83 -19.06 2.47
C ASN A 26 -15.82 -19.90 3.28
N LYS A 27 -14.77 -20.42 2.65
CA LYS A 27 -13.63 -21.10 3.28
C LYS A 27 -12.39 -20.22 3.36
N ILE A 28 -12.49 -18.95 2.97
CA ILE A 28 -11.37 -18.01 3.04
C ILE A 28 -11.80 -16.85 3.93
N ILE A 29 -11.27 -16.83 5.15
CA ILE A 29 -11.64 -15.86 6.17
C ILE A 29 -10.54 -14.82 6.35
N ILE A 30 -10.94 -13.60 6.71
CA ILE A 30 -10.01 -12.61 7.25
C ILE A 30 -9.65 -13.08 8.65
N GLY A 31 -8.36 -13.24 8.92
CA GLY A 31 -7.84 -13.78 10.17
C GLY A 31 -8.11 -12.84 11.34
N ASP A 32 -9.30 -12.95 11.92
CA ASP A 32 -9.67 -12.38 13.21
C ASP A 32 -9.79 -13.52 14.24
N ILE A 33 -9.26 -13.30 15.43
CA ILE A 33 -9.17 -14.29 16.53
C ILE A 33 -10.56 -14.75 17.01
N ASN A 34 -11.61 -13.96 16.75
CA ASN A 34 -12.95 -14.20 17.30
C ASN A 34 -13.94 -14.83 16.31
N SER A 35 -13.52 -15.15 15.08
CA SER A 35 -14.42 -15.74 14.09
C SER A 35 -14.50 -17.27 14.22
N PRO A 36 -15.69 -17.88 14.12
CA PRO A 36 -15.82 -19.34 14.16
C PRO A 36 -15.08 -19.96 12.97
N ALA A 37 -14.29 -21.00 13.25
CA ALA A 37 -13.56 -21.72 12.21
C ALA A 37 -14.54 -22.41 11.24
N PRO A 38 -14.44 -22.18 9.92
CA PRO A 38 -15.26 -22.88 8.93
C PRO A 38 -15.05 -24.39 9.03
N ALA A 39 -16.08 -25.20 8.77
CA ALA A 39 -15.93 -26.67 8.67
C ALA A 39 -15.09 -27.07 7.43
N GLY A 40 -14.40 -28.22 7.46
CA GLY A 40 -13.54 -28.68 6.35
C GLY A 40 -12.32 -27.79 6.12
N SER A 41 -11.63 -27.95 4.98
CA SER A 41 -10.42 -27.19 4.66
C SER A 41 -10.71 -25.71 4.44
N TYR A 42 -9.88 -24.85 5.02
CA TYR A 42 -10.05 -23.40 4.95
C TYR A 42 -8.72 -22.65 5.03
N CYS A 43 -8.73 -21.38 4.65
CA CYS A 43 -7.61 -20.46 4.74
C CYS A 43 -7.98 -19.24 5.58
N ALA A 44 -7.10 -18.85 6.51
CA ALA A 44 -7.16 -17.57 7.20
C ALA A 44 -6.08 -16.63 6.64
N VAL A 45 -6.51 -15.44 6.20
CA VAL A 45 -5.65 -14.42 5.59
C VAL A 45 -5.49 -13.25 6.56
N ARG A 46 -4.26 -12.92 6.93
CA ARG A 46 -3.95 -11.80 7.82
C ARG A 46 -2.92 -10.87 7.20
N LEU A 47 -3.17 -9.57 7.23
CA LEU A 47 -2.13 -8.58 6.92
C LEU A 47 -1.13 -8.52 8.09
N ASP A 48 0.14 -8.75 7.78
CA ASP A 48 1.27 -8.49 8.67
C ASP A 48 1.72 -7.03 8.53
N SER A 49 2.53 -6.55 9.48
CA SER A 49 2.93 -5.13 9.53
C SER A 49 3.52 -4.65 8.19
N PRO A 50 2.95 -3.60 7.56
CA PRO A 50 3.47 -3.05 6.33
C PRO A 50 4.86 -2.47 6.57
N ALA A 51 5.79 -2.73 5.65
CA ALA A 51 7.15 -2.19 5.70
C ALA A 51 7.36 -1.21 4.54
N GLN A 52 7.93 -0.05 4.83
CA GLN A 52 8.33 0.89 3.79
C GLN A 52 9.55 0.34 3.05
N PHE A 53 9.60 0.54 1.72
CA PHE A 53 10.67 0.01 0.89
C PHE A 53 11.15 1.07 -0.11
N GLY A 54 12.47 1.24 -0.21
CA GLY A 54 13.09 2.15 -1.16
C GLY A 54 13.03 3.63 -0.77
N GLN A 55 13.44 4.48 -1.70
CA GLN A 55 13.33 5.94 -1.57
C GLN A 55 12.03 6.41 -2.23
N ALA A 56 11.40 7.42 -1.64
CA ALA A 56 10.23 8.04 -2.24
C ALA A 56 10.64 8.76 -3.55
N ILE A 57 9.82 8.58 -4.58
CA ILE A 57 9.98 9.31 -5.83
C ILE A 57 9.28 10.65 -5.67
N ASN A 58 10.06 11.73 -5.76
CA ASN A 58 9.56 13.08 -5.67
C ASN A 58 9.47 13.67 -7.08
N SER A 59 8.33 14.26 -7.40
CA SER A 59 8.14 15.03 -8.63
C SER A 59 7.41 16.33 -8.33
N GLN A 60 7.64 17.32 -9.18
CA GLN A 60 7.02 18.64 -9.06
C GLN A 60 6.45 19.03 -10.41
N ARG A 61 5.28 19.64 -10.41
CA ARG A 61 4.70 20.26 -11.61
C ARG A 61 4.17 21.64 -11.30
N ASP A 62 4.39 22.56 -12.21
CA ASP A 62 3.78 23.89 -12.13
C ASP A 62 2.27 23.79 -12.34
N VAL A 63 1.51 24.53 -11.53
CA VAL A 63 0.08 24.76 -11.73
C VAL A 63 -0.22 26.25 -11.59
N VAL A 64 -1.26 26.72 -12.28
CA VAL A 64 -1.72 28.13 -12.17
C VAL A 64 -1.98 28.45 -10.71
N ALA A 65 -1.44 29.55 -10.19
CA ALA A 65 -1.53 29.89 -8.77
C ALA A 65 -2.99 30.11 -8.32
N THR A 66 -3.25 29.87 -7.03
CA THR A 66 -4.62 29.92 -6.48
C THR A 66 -5.10 31.36 -6.31
N ASP A 67 -4.16 32.25 -6.02
CA ASP A 67 -4.32 33.65 -5.66
C ASP A 67 -4.23 34.59 -6.87
N ASP A 68 -3.31 34.31 -7.81
CA ASP A 68 -3.17 35.10 -9.04
C ASP A 68 -2.87 34.21 -10.28
N PRO A 69 -3.77 34.16 -11.27
CA PRO A 69 -3.62 33.34 -12.47
C PRO A 69 -2.39 33.65 -13.34
N GLN A 70 -1.72 34.80 -13.13
CA GLN A 70 -0.49 35.17 -13.84
C GLN A 70 0.75 34.42 -13.31
N PHE A 71 0.64 33.81 -12.13
CA PHE A 71 1.74 33.11 -11.47
C PHE A 71 1.51 31.59 -11.39
N LYS A 72 2.52 30.87 -10.89
CA LYS A 72 2.56 29.40 -10.86
C LYS A 72 2.91 28.85 -9.47
N ASP A 73 1.96 28.14 -8.86
CA ASP A 73 2.20 27.30 -7.68
C ASP A 73 2.90 26.00 -8.11
N ILE A 74 3.32 25.19 -7.13
CA ILE A 74 3.80 23.82 -7.37
C ILE A 74 2.80 22.82 -6.80
N ILE A 75 2.51 21.76 -7.55
CA ILE A 75 2.06 20.49 -6.94
C ILE A 75 3.28 19.61 -6.76
N ALA A 76 3.63 19.34 -5.50
CA ALA A 76 4.66 18.39 -5.12
C ALA A 76 4.00 17.02 -4.89
N THR A 77 4.46 16.03 -5.65
CA THR A 77 3.97 14.66 -5.56
C THR A 77 5.08 13.78 -4.99
N VAL A 78 4.76 13.07 -3.91
CA VAL A 78 5.62 12.09 -3.25
C VAL A 78 5.00 10.72 -3.41
N ALA A 79 5.66 9.85 -4.19
CA ALA A 79 5.26 8.46 -4.39
C ALA A 79 6.16 7.54 -3.56
N THR A 80 5.58 6.88 -2.56
CA THR A 80 6.29 5.96 -1.66
C THR A 80 5.91 4.52 -1.96
N GLN A 81 6.92 3.68 -2.14
CA GLN A 81 6.75 2.24 -2.31
C GLN A 81 6.74 1.55 -0.94
N PHE A 82 5.91 0.53 -0.81
CA PHE A 82 5.84 -0.28 0.40
C PHE A 82 5.67 -1.75 0.06
N THR A 83 6.09 -2.60 0.99
CA THR A 83 5.89 -4.05 0.94
C THR A 83 4.84 -4.44 1.98
N LEU A 84 3.84 -5.19 1.54
CA LEU A 84 2.79 -5.77 2.37
C LEU A 84 3.06 -7.26 2.53
N GLY A 85 3.15 -7.76 3.75
CA GLY A 85 3.17 -9.19 4.05
C GLY A 85 1.76 -9.68 4.39
N PHE A 86 1.31 -10.77 3.78
CA PHE A 86 0.06 -11.43 4.14
C PHE A 86 0.34 -12.85 4.60
N SER A 87 0.10 -13.13 5.87
CA SER A 87 0.15 -14.47 6.43
C SER A 87 -1.06 -15.27 5.97
N LEU A 88 -0.81 -16.36 5.26
CA LEU A 88 -1.81 -17.31 4.79
C LEU A 88 -1.68 -18.59 5.61
N ASN A 89 -2.72 -18.91 6.38
CA ASN A 89 -2.77 -20.11 7.21
C ASN A 89 -3.81 -21.06 6.63
N PHE A 90 -3.38 -22.20 6.12
CA PHE A 90 -4.23 -23.28 5.63
C PHE A 90 -4.38 -24.35 6.70
N TYR A 91 -5.61 -24.82 6.88
CA TYR A 91 -5.99 -25.80 7.90
C TYR A 91 -6.71 -26.98 7.27
N ARG A 92 -6.54 -28.16 7.89
CA ARG A 92 -7.13 -29.46 7.54
C ARG A 92 -6.65 -29.99 6.20
N SER A 93 -7.32 -31.05 5.74
CA SER A 93 -6.95 -31.84 4.57
C SER A 93 -6.56 -30.97 3.37
N GLY A 94 -5.37 -31.21 2.83
CA GLY A 94 -4.85 -30.52 1.66
C GLY A 94 -4.20 -29.17 1.98
N ALA A 95 -3.98 -28.83 3.25
CA ALA A 95 -3.35 -27.57 3.64
C ALA A 95 -2.02 -27.31 2.90
N LEU A 96 -1.17 -28.33 2.81
CA LEU A 96 0.11 -28.24 2.10
C LEU A 96 -0.08 -28.03 0.59
N MET A 97 -1.06 -28.71 -0.01
CA MET A 97 -1.38 -28.57 -1.43
C MET A 97 -1.89 -27.16 -1.75
N TYR A 98 -2.75 -26.60 -0.91
CA TYR A 98 -3.24 -25.22 -1.07
C TYR A 98 -2.12 -24.19 -0.89
N ALA A 99 -1.23 -24.39 0.09
CA ALA A 99 -0.04 -23.57 0.26
C ALA A 99 0.86 -23.61 -0.99
N ALA A 100 1.11 -24.80 -1.53
CA ALA A 100 1.88 -24.98 -2.77
C ALA A 100 1.22 -24.33 -3.99
N ALA A 101 -0.12 -24.29 -4.04
CA ALA A 101 -0.84 -23.64 -5.14
C ALA A 101 -0.66 -22.11 -5.17
N ILE A 102 -0.27 -21.49 -4.06
CA ILE A 102 0.09 -20.06 -3.98
C ILE A 102 1.48 -19.79 -4.55
N CYS A 103 2.41 -20.75 -4.45
CA CYS A 103 3.74 -20.62 -5.03
C CYS A 103 3.63 -20.36 -6.53
N GLU A 104 4.21 -19.25 -6.99
CA GLU A 104 4.14 -18.81 -8.39
C GLU A 104 2.72 -18.58 -8.94
N ALA A 105 1.71 -18.37 -8.08
CA ALA A 105 0.34 -18.12 -8.52
C ALA A 105 0.21 -16.84 -9.38
N ASN A 106 1.12 -15.89 -9.22
CA ASN A 106 1.24 -14.69 -10.07
C ASN A 106 1.40 -14.98 -11.56
N LYS A 107 1.81 -16.19 -11.95
CA LYS A 107 1.90 -16.56 -13.37
C LYS A 107 0.53 -16.80 -14.00
N ARG A 108 -0.50 -17.11 -13.21
CA ARG A 108 -1.85 -17.40 -13.67
C ARG A 108 -2.60 -16.11 -14.00
N GLU A 109 -3.29 -16.08 -15.15
CA GLU A 109 -3.98 -14.86 -15.61
C GLU A 109 -5.06 -14.34 -14.63
N PRO A 110 -5.89 -15.19 -13.98
CA PRO A 110 -6.86 -14.71 -12.99
C PRO A 110 -6.21 -13.94 -11.84
N VAL A 111 -5.03 -14.38 -11.39
CA VAL A 111 -4.28 -13.72 -10.30
C VAL A 111 -3.68 -12.41 -10.79
N LYS A 112 -3.13 -12.36 -12.01
CA LYS A 112 -2.63 -11.10 -12.60
C LYS A 112 -3.74 -10.07 -12.74
N ALA A 113 -4.93 -10.45 -13.19
CA ALA A 113 -6.07 -9.55 -13.31
C ALA A 113 -6.51 -8.97 -11.95
N LEU A 114 -6.50 -9.79 -10.90
CA LEU A 114 -6.78 -9.35 -9.53
C LEU A 114 -5.72 -8.37 -9.01
N LEU A 115 -4.43 -8.67 -9.23
CA LEU A 115 -3.31 -7.81 -8.85
C LEU A 115 -3.38 -6.44 -9.54
N ARG A 116 -3.64 -6.40 -10.86
CA ARG A 116 -3.80 -5.15 -11.63
C ARG A 116 -4.95 -4.31 -11.10
N THR A 117 -6.11 -4.93 -10.89
CA THR A 117 -7.31 -4.24 -10.36
C THR A 117 -7.05 -3.67 -8.96
N ALA A 118 -6.31 -4.38 -8.13
CA ALA A 118 -5.95 -3.95 -6.78
C ALA A 118 -4.75 -2.98 -6.74
N LYS A 119 -4.11 -2.69 -7.88
CA LYS A 119 -2.85 -1.93 -7.97
C LYS A 119 -1.73 -2.48 -7.09
N LEU A 120 -1.62 -3.81 -7.04
CA LEU A 120 -0.60 -4.53 -6.26
C LEU A 120 0.40 -5.23 -7.18
N GLY A 121 1.68 -5.17 -6.84
CA GLY A 121 2.74 -5.96 -7.46
C GLY A 121 3.01 -7.24 -6.67
N TRP A 122 3.44 -8.31 -7.34
CA TRP A 122 3.90 -9.52 -6.66
C TRP A 122 5.39 -9.41 -6.34
N SER A 123 5.78 -9.61 -5.08
CA SER A 123 7.19 -9.61 -4.68
C SER A 123 7.73 -11.04 -4.62
N ARG A 124 7.28 -11.81 -3.62
CA ARG A 124 7.75 -13.17 -3.35
C ARG A 124 6.76 -13.90 -2.45
N VAL A 125 6.97 -15.21 -2.31
CA VAL A 125 6.30 -16.04 -1.31
C VAL A 125 7.37 -16.60 -0.38
N SER A 126 7.12 -16.64 0.93
CA SER A 126 8.02 -17.32 1.86
C SER A 126 8.06 -18.83 1.59
N PRO A 127 9.06 -19.55 2.11
CA PRO A 127 8.97 -21.00 2.21
C PRO A 127 7.67 -21.43 2.93
N ILE A 128 7.17 -22.61 2.56
CA ILE A 128 5.98 -23.18 3.20
C ILE A 128 6.40 -23.82 4.52
N ASN A 129 5.81 -23.35 5.61
CA ASN A 129 5.95 -23.96 6.93
C ASN A 129 4.89 -25.06 7.08
N ASN A 130 5.31 -26.32 7.07
CA ASN A 130 4.42 -27.44 7.40
C ASN A 130 4.34 -27.60 8.92
N LEU A 131 3.16 -27.31 9.47
CA LEU A 131 2.88 -27.31 10.91
C LEU A 131 2.05 -28.52 11.35
N THR A 132 1.82 -29.49 10.45
CA THR A 132 0.99 -30.70 10.66
C THR A 132 1.41 -31.59 11.85
N GLY A 133 2.54 -31.32 12.50
CA GLY A 133 3.00 -32.04 13.70
C GLY A 133 3.50 -31.15 14.83
N LEU A 134 3.38 -29.82 14.69
CA LEU A 134 3.86 -28.86 15.68
C LEU A 134 2.67 -28.43 16.57
N TYR A 135 2.55 -29.00 17.77
CA TYR A 135 1.74 -28.49 18.89
C TYR A 135 0.20 -28.69 18.92
N GLN A 136 -0.41 -29.81 18.52
CA GLN A 136 -1.83 -30.07 18.91
C GLN A 136 -2.12 -31.54 19.22
N ALA A 137 -3.01 -31.76 20.22
CA ALA A 137 -3.50 -33.07 20.65
C ALA A 137 -4.37 -33.78 19.59
N ALA A 138 -4.65 -33.12 18.47
CA ALA A 138 -5.26 -33.68 17.27
C ALA A 138 -4.29 -33.44 16.10
N MET A 139 -3.95 -34.50 15.35
CA MET A 139 -3.18 -34.40 14.10
C MET A 139 -4.04 -33.69 13.04
N GLU A 140 -4.02 -32.36 13.05
CA GLU A 140 -4.66 -31.52 12.03
C GLU A 140 -3.58 -31.01 11.06
N GLU A 141 -3.79 -31.28 9.77
CA GLU A 141 -2.91 -30.73 8.73
C GLU A 141 -2.92 -29.20 8.78
N ARG A 142 -1.73 -28.60 8.80
CA ARG A 142 -1.59 -27.15 8.81
C ARG A 142 -0.38 -26.73 8.01
N ALA A 143 -0.57 -25.73 7.15
CA ALA A 143 0.50 -25.12 6.40
C ALA A 143 0.39 -23.60 6.46
N GLN A 144 1.52 -22.93 6.60
CA GLN A 144 1.59 -21.48 6.64
C GLN A 144 2.62 -20.97 5.64
N LEU A 145 2.32 -19.86 4.99
CA LEU A 145 3.28 -19.08 4.23
C LEU A 145 2.93 -17.60 4.29
N THR A 146 3.87 -16.73 3.94
CA THR A 146 3.65 -15.29 3.79
C THR A 146 3.74 -14.90 2.33
N LEU A 147 2.70 -14.26 1.82
CA LEU A 147 2.68 -13.63 0.50
C LEU A 147 3.12 -12.18 0.63
N TYR A 148 4.19 -11.79 -0.07
CA TYR A 148 4.68 -10.42 -0.11
C TYR A 148 4.22 -9.73 -1.39
N LEU A 149 3.55 -8.60 -1.24
CA LEU A 149 3.08 -7.75 -2.35
C LEU A 149 3.71 -6.36 -2.25
N TYR A 150 3.93 -5.73 -3.40
CA TYR A 150 4.29 -4.32 -3.49
C TYR A 150 3.04 -3.46 -3.67
N GLY A 151 3.05 -2.27 -3.11
CA GLY A 151 2.10 -1.23 -3.48
C GLY A 151 2.77 0.14 -3.48
N GLU A 152 2.04 1.12 -3.99
CA GLU A 152 2.48 2.51 -4.07
C GLU A 152 1.44 3.41 -3.41
N SER A 153 1.93 4.38 -2.63
CA SER A 153 1.13 5.41 -1.99
C SER A 153 1.58 6.74 -2.55
N ILE A 154 0.64 7.48 -3.15
CA ILE A 154 0.90 8.80 -3.74
C ILE A 154 0.27 9.85 -2.83
N ALA A 155 1.09 10.76 -2.34
CA ALA A 155 0.66 11.98 -1.66
C ALA A 155 0.95 13.17 -2.56
N GLU A 156 -0.03 14.07 -2.70
CA GLU A 156 0.13 15.32 -3.45
C GLU A 156 -0.15 16.48 -2.50
N ASP A 157 0.73 17.48 -2.53
CA ASP A 157 0.56 18.72 -1.79
C ASP A 157 0.75 19.92 -2.72
N ARG A 158 -0.01 20.97 -2.47
CA ARG A 158 0.06 22.21 -3.25
C ARG A 158 0.84 23.25 -2.46
N ILE A 159 2.02 23.59 -2.96
CA ILE A 159 2.91 24.58 -2.37
C ILE A 159 2.67 25.92 -3.06
N GLN A 160 2.16 26.89 -2.30
CA GLN A 160 2.08 28.27 -2.77
C GLN A 160 3.47 28.89 -2.79
N ARG A 161 3.87 29.46 -3.92
CA ARG A 161 5.15 30.15 -4.05
C ARG A 161 4.99 31.61 -3.63
N ILE A 162 6.02 32.18 -3.01
CA ILE A 162 6.10 33.63 -2.79
C ILE A 162 6.49 34.28 -4.12
N TYR A 163 5.55 34.97 -4.75
CA TYR A 163 5.78 35.63 -6.04
C TYR A 163 6.40 37.03 -5.90
N ARG A 164 6.08 37.73 -4.81
CA ARG A 164 6.52 39.10 -4.55
C ARG A 164 6.83 39.28 -3.07
N VAL A 165 7.87 40.05 -2.80
CA VAL A 165 8.17 40.55 -1.46
C VAL A 165 8.27 42.08 -1.54
N GLY A 166 7.40 42.75 -0.79
CA GLY A 166 7.49 44.19 -0.60
C GLY A 166 8.48 44.51 0.52
N PHE A 167 9.29 45.55 0.35
CA PHE A 167 10.10 46.10 1.43
C PHE A 167 9.79 47.58 1.62
N SER A 168 9.89 48.04 2.87
CA SER A 168 9.89 49.45 3.21
C SER A 168 11.15 49.78 4.01
N ALA A 169 11.86 50.82 3.59
CA ALA A 169 12.99 51.36 4.31
C ALA A 169 12.65 52.77 4.79
N GLN A 170 12.74 52.99 6.10
CA GLN A 170 12.51 54.30 6.73
C GLN A 170 13.83 54.82 7.29
N THR A 171 14.24 55.99 6.82
CA THR A 171 15.45 56.66 7.33
C THR A 171 15.08 57.60 8.48
N GLU A 172 15.87 57.61 9.55
CA GLU A 172 15.62 58.42 10.76
C GLU A 172 15.58 59.93 10.50
N GLN A 173 16.17 60.40 9.40
CA GLN A 173 16.44 61.83 9.17
C GLN A 173 15.35 62.59 8.40
N SER A 174 14.34 61.93 7.80
CA SER A 174 13.41 62.65 6.92
C SER A 174 11.97 62.12 6.89
N GLY A 175 11.64 61.03 7.60
CA GLY A 175 10.28 60.45 7.55
C GLY A 175 9.87 59.91 6.17
N ALA A 176 10.76 60.00 5.18
CA ALA A 176 10.57 59.44 3.85
C ALA A 176 10.58 57.91 3.94
N ILE A 177 9.53 57.30 3.43
CA ILE A 177 9.39 55.84 3.32
C ILE A 177 9.72 55.48 1.87
N ALA A 178 10.83 54.78 1.65
CA ALA A 178 11.11 54.16 0.36
C ALA A 178 10.38 52.81 0.31
N GLN A 179 9.54 52.60 -0.70
CA GLN A 179 8.83 51.33 -0.95
C GLN A 179 9.27 50.76 -2.30
N GLY A 180 9.42 49.44 -2.35
CA GLY A 180 9.73 48.73 -3.59
C GLY A 180 9.23 47.29 -3.55
N GLU A 181 8.95 46.73 -4.72
CA GLU A 181 8.61 45.32 -4.89
C GLU A 181 9.76 44.59 -5.60
N VAL A 182 10.12 43.43 -5.07
CA VAL A 182 11.02 42.49 -5.76
C VAL A 182 10.18 41.32 -6.25
N ASN A 183 10.16 41.12 -7.57
CA ASN A 183 9.56 39.94 -8.19
C ASN A 183 10.53 38.76 -8.06
N GLY A 184 10.05 37.61 -7.60
CA GLY A 184 10.85 36.39 -7.57
C GLY A 184 11.32 36.03 -8.98
N LEU A 185 12.64 35.85 -9.16
CA LEU A 185 13.21 35.35 -10.41
C LEU A 185 12.56 34.01 -10.76
N SER A 186 11.87 33.98 -11.90
CA SER A 186 11.39 32.74 -12.53
C SER A 186 12.61 31.97 -13.03
N GLY A 187 13.14 31.07 -12.21
CA GLY A 187 14.07 30.02 -12.62
C GLY A 187 13.33 28.89 -13.33
#